data_AF-A0A848LHG8-F1
#
_entry.id   AF-A0A848LHG8-F1
#
_cell.length_a   1.000
_cell.length_b   1.000
_cell.length_c   1.000
_cell.angle_alpha   90.00
_cell.angle_beta   90.00
_cell.angle_gamma   90.00
#
_symmetry.space_group_name_H-M   'P 1'
#
loop_
_entity.id
_entity.type
_entity.pdbx_description
1 polymer ?
#
loop_
_entity_poly.entity_id
_entity_poly.type
_entity_poly.pdbx_seq_one_letter_code
_entity_poly.pdbx_strand_id
1 'polypeptide(L)'
;MDDGRRYFAEKRLHRERLPRVEISYMNPVSTMRLRLGLWALLLVLQFLVTASPPEALAPAVAGSVYLPLMALRALGLPVISAAESGGWGGPSALGLMAVVVFWAAVWWGVVSLVGRVLTARQTRGRSTTSSTSP
;
A
#
# COMPACT_ATOMS: atom_id res chain seq x y z
N MET A 1 53.41 -10.67 31.63
CA MET A 1 52.33 -11.54 31.14
C MET A 1 50.98 -10.91 31.49
N ASP A 2 50.77 -9.62 31.17
CA ASP A 2 49.59 -8.83 31.59
C ASP A 2 48.91 -8.04 30.44
N ASP A 3 49.51 -8.01 29.25
CA ASP A 3 48.98 -7.22 28.12
C ASP A 3 47.70 -7.80 27.52
N GLY A 4 47.55 -9.13 27.57
CA GLY A 4 46.36 -9.79 27.03
C GLY A 4 45.07 -9.31 27.70
N ARG A 5 45.07 -9.10 29.02
CA ARG A 5 43.87 -8.67 29.77
C ARG A 5 43.47 -7.23 29.46
N ARG A 6 44.42 -6.35 29.15
CA ARG A 6 44.14 -4.96 28.75
C ARG A 6 43.53 -4.90 27.36
N TYR A 7 44.03 -5.71 26.43
CA TYR A 7 43.45 -5.83 25.08
C TYR A 7 41.99 -6.31 25.09
N PHE A 8 41.64 -7.24 25.98
CA PHE A 8 40.25 -7.72 26.11
C PHE A 8 39.32 -6.76 26.86
N ALA A 9 39.85 -5.99 27.83
CA ALA A 9 39.06 -4.97 28.52
C ALA A 9 38.73 -3.78 27.61
N GLU A 10 39.69 -3.34 26.79
CA GLU A 10 39.51 -2.24 25.85
C GLU A 10 38.56 -2.61 24.70
N LYS A 11 38.65 -3.86 24.19
CA LYS A 11 37.68 -4.37 23.21
C LYS A 11 36.26 -4.50 23.76
N ARG A 12 36.08 -4.80 25.05
CA ARG A 12 34.74 -4.84 25.68
C ARG A 12 34.11 -3.45 25.77
N LEU A 13 34.88 -2.45 26.17
CA LEU A 13 34.42 -1.06 26.27
C LEU A 13 34.09 -0.43 24.91
N HIS A 14 34.84 -0.77 23.85
CA HIS A 14 34.52 -0.34 22.49
C HIS A 14 33.28 -1.05 21.90
N ARG A 15 32.95 -2.26 22.38
CA ARG A 15 31.75 -2.99 21.94
C ARG A 15 30.47 -2.42 22.55
N GLU A 16 30.55 -1.77 23.71
CA GLU A 16 29.41 -1.08 24.36
C GLU A 16 29.24 0.38 23.89
N ARG A 17 30.27 0.98 23.28
CA ARG A 17 30.26 2.34 22.71
C ARG A 17 30.00 2.43 21.23
N LEU A 18 29.60 1.34 20.56
CA LEU A 18 28.90 1.54 19.30
C LEU A 18 27.53 2.09 19.68
N PRO A 19 27.20 3.36 19.38
CA PRO A 19 25.80 3.77 19.42
C PRO A 19 25.11 2.70 18.60
N ARG A 20 24.21 1.97 19.25
CA ARG A 20 23.31 1.00 18.65
C ARG A 20 22.75 1.72 17.43
N VAL A 21 23.41 1.55 16.30
CA VAL A 21 23.21 2.37 15.11
C VAL A 21 21.72 2.25 14.90
N GLU A 22 21.07 3.41 14.91
CA GLU A 22 19.66 3.62 14.69
C GLU A 22 19.23 3.14 13.29
N ILE A 23 19.58 1.91 12.94
CA ILE A 23 18.60 0.94 12.46
C ILE A 23 17.62 0.64 13.61
N SER A 24 17.12 1.70 14.25
CA SER A 24 15.82 1.76 14.87
C SER A 24 14.87 1.55 13.71
N TYR A 25 14.68 0.27 13.40
CA TYR A 25 13.38 -0.31 13.18
C TYR A 25 12.34 0.78 12.98
N MET A 26 11.98 1.01 11.72
CA MET A 26 10.66 1.53 11.43
C MET A 26 9.71 0.65 12.26
N ASN A 27 9.16 1.21 13.34
CA ASN A 27 8.27 0.49 14.24
C ASN A 27 7.28 -0.32 13.37
N PRO A 28 6.94 -1.58 13.71
CA PRO A 28 5.93 -2.32 12.95
C PRO A 28 4.64 -1.50 12.82
N VAL A 29 4.36 -0.69 13.85
CA VAL A 29 3.30 0.31 13.87
C VAL A 29 3.47 1.42 12.82
N SER A 30 4.67 1.98 12.61
CA SER A 30 4.88 3.02 11.59
C SER A 30 4.80 2.48 10.16
N THR A 31 5.16 1.22 9.95
CA THR A 31 4.97 0.55 8.64
C THR A 31 3.49 0.34 8.33
N MET A 32 2.69 -0.09 9.31
CA MET A 32 1.23 -0.19 9.15
C MET A 32 0.58 1.18 8.93
N ARG A 33 1.00 2.21 9.69
CA ARG A 33 0.49 3.58 9.54
C ARG A 33 0.84 4.17 8.17
N LEU A 34 2.03 3.91 7.64
CA LEU A 34 2.42 4.34 6.29
C LEU A 34 1.56 3.66 5.22
N ARG A 35 1.32 2.34 5.35
CA ARG A 35 0.43 1.60 4.44
C ARG A 35 -0.99 2.15 4.47
N LEU A 36 -1.53 2.38 5.67
CA LEU A 36 -2.85 2.98 5.86
C LEU A 36 -2.92 4.40 5.29
N GLY A 37 -1.89 5.22 5.52
CA GLY A 37 -1.80 6.58 4.98
C GLY A 37 -1.76 6.60 3.46
N LEU A 38 -0.94 5.74 2.84
CA LEU A 38 -0.87 5.62 1.38
C LEU A 38 -2.19 5.11 0.79
N TRP A 39 -2.79 4.11 1.44
CA TRP A 39 -4.09 3.57 1.02
C TRP A 39 -5.20 4.63 1.09
N ALA A 40 -5.28 5.37 2.20
CA ALA A 40 -6.23 6.46 2.37
C ALA A 40 -5.99 7.57 1.34
N LEU A 41 -4.73 7.95 1.09
CA LEU A 41 -4.38 8.95 0.09
C LEU A 41 -4.82 8.53 -1.32
N LEU A 42 -4.58 7.27 -1.71
CA LEU A 42 -5.00 6.74 -3.01
C LEU A 42 -6.53 6.72 -3.15
N LEU A 43 -7.25 6.36 -2.09
CA LEU A 43 -8.71 6.41 -2.08
C LEU A 43 -9.25 7.84 -2.21
N VAL A 44 -8.67 8.80 -1.47
CA VAL A 44 -9.06 10.22 -1.57
C VAL A 44 -8.78 10.75 -2.97
N LEU A 45 -7.63 10.43 -3.56
CA LEU A 45 -7.29 10.85 -4.92
C LEU A 45 -8.26 10.25 -5.94
N GLN A 46 -8.56 8.96 -5.82
CA GLN A 46 -9.55 8.28 -6.67
C GLN A 46 -10.92 8.95 -6.55
N PHE A 47 -11.37 9.23 -5.32
CA PHE A 47 -12.64 9.91 -5.08
C PHE A 47 -12.67 11.30 -5.69
N LEU A 48 -11.58 12.06 -5.56
CA LEU A 48 -11.46 13.41 -6.11
C LEU A 48 -11.53 13.40 -7.65
N VAL A 49 -10.83 12.46 -8.30
CA VAL A 49 -10.90 12.27 -9.76
C VAL A 49 -12.29 11.81 -10.20
N THR A 50 -13.00 11.02 -9.40
CA THR A 50 -14.36 10.58 -9.71
C THR A 50 -15.39 11.71 -9.51
N ALA A 51 -15.22 12.55 -8.50
CA ALA A 51 -16.12 13.67 -8.19
C ALA A 51 -15.89 14.89 -9.12
N SER A 52 -14.67 15.05 -9.62
CA SER A 52 -14.30 16.13 -10.54
C SER A 52 -13.42 15.55 -11.65
N PRO A 53 -14.01 14.77 -12.57
CA PRO A 53 -13.25 14.13 -13.63
C PRO A 53 -12.71 15.20 -14.57
N PRO A 54 -11.38 15.20 -14.83
CA PRO A 54 -10.85 15.91 -15.99
C PRO A 54 -11.56 15.41 -17.25
N GLU A 55 -11.91 16.29 -18.19
CA GLU A 55 -12.66 15.91 -19.40
C GLU A 55 -11.99 14.75 -20.16
N ALA A 56 -10.65 14.73 -20.21
CA ALA A 56 -9.86 13.67 -20.82
C ALA A 56 -9.99 12.30 -20.14
N LEU A 57 -10.38 12.27 -18.85
CA LEU A 57 -10.52 11.05 -18.05
C LEU A 57 -11.96 10.64 -17.82
N ALA A 58 -12.95 11.45 -18.24
CA ALA A 58 -14.36 11.15 -18.02
C ALA A 58 -14.78 9.74 -18.50
N PRO A 59 -14.34 9.23 -19.67
CA PRO A 59 -14.65 7.87 -20.10
C PRO A 59 -14.02 6.80 -19.20
N ALA A 60 -12.78 7.04 -18.75
CA ALA A 60 -12.07 6.12 -17.86
C ALA A 60 -12.71 6.08 -16.46
N VAL A 61 -13.17 7.23 -15.97
CA VAL A 61 -13.90 7.35 -14.70
C VAL A 61 -15.28 6.69 -14.79
N ALA A 62 -15.99 6.85 -15.91
CA ALA A 62 -17.24 6.10 -16.12
C ALA A 62 -16.96 4.60 -16.15
N GLY A 63 -15.92 4.17 -16.88
CA GLY A 63 -15.49 2.77 -16.92
C GLY A 63 -15.14 2.21 -15.53
N SER A 64 -14.42 2.97 -14.70
CA SER A 64 -14.02 2.52 -13.36
C SER A 64 -15.19 2.28 -12.41
N VAL A 65 -16.33 2.95 -12.63
CA VAL A 65 -17.58 2.77 -11.87
C VAL A 65 -18.44 1.67 -12.49
N TYR A 66 -18.69 1.72 -13.80
CA TYR A 66 -19.62 0.80 -14.47
C TYR A 66 -19.06 -0.59 -14.69
N LEU A 67 -17.75 -0.76 -14.84
CA LEU A 67 -17.13 -2.07 -15.09
C LEU A 67 -17.32 -3.07 -13.91
N PRO A 68 -17.03 -2.70 -12.65
CA PRO A 68 -17.34 -3.59 -11.52
C PRO A 68 -18.85 -3.81 -11.35
N LEU A 69 -19.68 -2.79 -11.62
CA LEU A 69 -21.14 -2.93 -11.58
C LEU A 69 -21.66 -3.89 -12.65
N MET A 70 -21.09 -3.86 -13.86
CA MET A 70 -21.45 -4.77 -14.95
C MET A 70 -21.13 -6.22 -14.57
N ALA A 71 -19.97 -6.47 -13.93
CA ALA A 71 -19.61 -7.79 -13.44
C ALA A 71 -20.61 -8.29 -12.38
N LEU A 72 -21.00 -7.43 -11.43
CA LEU A 72 -21.99 -7.77 -10.39
C LEU A 72 -23.40 -7.96 -10.96
N ARG A 73 -23.77 -7.15 -11.96
CA ARG A 73 -25.03 -7.32 -12.70
C ARG A 73 -25.06 -8.64 -13.46
N ALA A 74 -23.94 -9.05 -14.05
CA ALA A 74 -23.83 -10.35 -14.73
C ALA A 74 -24.03 -11.53 -13.76
N LEU A 75 -23.74 -11.34 -12.46
CA LEU A 75 -24.04 -12.28 -11.39
C LEU A 75 -25.49 -12.21 -10.88
N GLY A 76 -26.34 -11.36 -11.48
CA GLY A 76 -27.75 -11.22 -11.13
C GLY A 76 -28.02 -10.28 -9.95
N LEU A 77 -27.04 -9.51 -9.48
CA LEU A 77 -27.24 -8.58 -8.37
C LEU A 77 -27.96 -7.31 -8.83
N PRO A 78 -28.90 -6.76 -8.04
CA PRO A 78 -29.64 -5.53 -8.36
C PRO A 78 -28.77 -4.29 -8.07
N VAL A 79 -27.67 -4.14 -8.80
CA VAL A 79 -26.68 -3.07 -8.60
C VAL A 79 -26.95 -1.82 -9.42
N ILE A 80 -27.78 -1.90 -10.46
CA ILE A 80 -28.21 -0.78 -11.32
C ILE A 80 -29.71 -0.56 -11.12
N SER A 81 -30.14 0.68 -10.87
CA SER A 81 -31.55 1.01 -10.70
C SER A 81 -32.28 1.05 -12.05
N ALA A 82 -33.60 0.78 -12.03
CA ALA A 82 -34.43 0.98 -13.22
C ALA A 82 -34.42 2.47 -13.61
N ALA A 83 -34.25 2.77 -14.90
CA ALA A 83 -34.30 4.13 -15.40
C ALA A 83 -35.76 4.60 -15.48
N GLU A 84 -36.05 5.79 -14.95
CA GLU A 84 -37.42 6.32 -14.86
C GLU A 84 -38.04 6.66 -16.22
N SER A 85 -37.24 6.88 -17.27
CA SER A 85 -37.76 7.14 -18.63
C SER A 85 -36.63 7.10 -19.67
N GLY A 86 -36.34 5.95 -20.29
CA GLY A 86 -35.44 5.84 -21.46
C GLY A 86 -33.96 6.21 -21.24
N GLY A 87 -33.57 6.60 -20.03
CA GLY A 87 -32.19 6.89 -19.65
C GLY A 87 -31.39 5.63 -19.30
N TRP A 88 -30.09 5.81 -19.09
CA TRP A 88 -29.26 4.77 -18.48
C TRP A 88 -29.57 4.70 -16.99
N GLY A 89 -29.85 3.50 -16.49
CA GLY A 89 -30.05 3.27 -15.06
C GLY A 89 -28.82 3.69 -14.27
N GLY A 90 -29.00 4.55 -13.27
CA GLY A 90 -27.93 4.96 -12.37
C GLY A 90 -27.47 3.80 -11.47
N PRO A 91 -26.29 3.91 -10.84
CA PRO A 91 -25.88 2.97 -9.81
C PRO A 91 -26.83 3.07 -8.61
N SER A 92 -27.33 1.92 -8.15
CA SER A 92 -28.09 1.84 -6.90
C SER A 92 -27.19 2.08 -5.69
N ALA A 93 -27.76 2.29 -4.50
CA ALA A 93 -26.99 2.38 -3.25
C ALA A 93 -26.09 1.15 -3.03
N LEU A 94 -26.59 -0.05 -3.33
CA LEU A 94 -25.81 -1.30 -3.25
C LEU A 94 -24.69 -1.31 -4.29
N GLY A 95 -24.97 -0.82 -5.50
CA GLY A 95 -23.95 -0.63 -6.54
C GLY A 95 -22.82 0.31 -6.09
N LEU A 96 -23.16 1.48 -5.56
CA LEU A 96 -22.17 2.42 -5.03
C LEU A 96 -21.32 1.81 -3.92
N MET A 97 -21.94 1.10 -2.98
CA MET A 97 -21.21 0.39 -1.92
C MET A 97 -20.26 -0.66 -2.49
N ALA A 98 -20.71 -1.43 -3.49
CA ALA A 98 -19.88 -2.43 -4.12
C ALA A 98 -18.68 -1.82 -4.87
N VAL A 99 -18.87 -0.69 -5.54
CA VAL A 99 -17.79 0.07 -6.19
C VAL A 99 -16.76 0.55 -5.17
N VAL A 100 -17.22 1.11 -4.04
CA VAL A 100 -16.33 1.58 -2.95
C VAL A 100 -15.53 0.40 -2.38
N VAL A 101 -16.19 -0.72 -2.07
CA VAL A 101 -15.54 -1.92 -1.53
C VAL A 101 -14.54 -2.51 -2.54
N PHE A 102 -14.92 -2.57 -3.81
CA PHE A 102 -14.06 -3.06 -4.89
C PHE A 102 -12.77 -2.22 -4.98
N TRP A 103 -12.89 -0.89 -5.08
CA TRP A 103 -11.73 -0.01 -5.18
C TRP A 103 -10.89 0.02 -3.91
N ALA A 104 -11.51 -0.04 -2.73
CA ALA A 104 -10.81 -0.20 -1.45
C ALA A 104 -9.94 -1.45 -1.45
N ALA A 105 -10.46 -2.58 -1.92
CA ALA A 105 -9.72 -3.84 -2.02
C ALA A 105 -8.59 -3.77 -3.06
N VAL A 106 -8.84 -3.18 -4.24
CA VAL A 106 -7.83 -2.98 -5.29
C VAL A 106 -6.66 -2.16 -4.75
N TRP A 107 -6.92 -1.00 -4.16
CA TRP A 107 -5.86 -0.15 -3.61
C TRP A 107 -5.14 -0.80 -2.43
N TRP A 108 -5.85 -1.56 -1.61
CA TRP A 108 -5.22 -2.33 -0.54
C TRP A 108 -4.24 -3.37 -1.11
N GLY A 109 -4.62 -4.04 -2.20
CA GLY A 109 -3.75 -4.96 -2.93
C GLY A 109 -2.50 -4.27 -3.48
N VAL A 110 -2.65 -3.10 -4.11
CA VAL A 110 -1.54 -2.31 -4.64
C VAL A 110 -0.55 -1.92 -3.54
N VAL A 111 -1.03 -1.35 -2.44
CA VAL A 111 -0.19 -0.97 -1.29
C VAL A 111 0.49 -2.19 -0.66
N SER A 112 -0.22 -3.31 -0.60
CA SER A 112 0.33 -4.57 -0.09
C SER A 112 1.47 -5.09 -0.95
N LEU A 113 1.29 -5.07 -2.28
CA LEU A 113 2.28 -5.51 -3.26
C LEU A 113 3.51 -4.60 -3.27
N VAL A 114 3.31 -3.29 -3.31
CA VAL A 114 4.40 -2.30 -3.24
C VAL A 114 5.20 -2.50 -1.95
N GLY A 115 4.52 -2.64 -0.80
CA GLY A 115 5.19 -2.95 0.47
C GLY A 115 6.03 -4.22 0.41
N ARG A 116 5.51 -5.30 -0.19
CA ARG A 116 6.25 -6.56 -0.36
C ARG A 116 7.50 -6.38 -1.23
N VAL A 117 7.39 -5.69 -2.37
CA VAL A 117 8.51 -5.45 -3.28
C VAL A 117 9.60 -4.61 -2.61
N LEU A 118 9.21 -3.56 -1.88
CA LEU A 118 10.16 -2.70 -1.18
C LEU A 118 10.91 -3.46 -0.06
N THR A 119 10.20 -4.28 0.72
CA THR A 119 10.83 -5.12 1.74
C THR A 119 11.77 -6.17 1.13
N ALA A 120 11.39 -6.80 0.02
CA ALA A 120 12.21 -7.79 -0.68
C ALA A 120 13.51 -7.18 -1.26
N ARG A 121 13.50 -5.91 -1.66
CA ARG A 121 14.71 -5.20 -2.12
C ARG A 121 15.70 -4.93 -0.99
N GLN A 122 15.20 -4.60 0.21
CA GLN A 122 16.06 -4.31 1.37
C GLN A 122 16.79 -5.55 1.90
N THR A 123 16.19 -6.74 1.81
CA THR A 123 16.84 -7.98 2.26
C THR A 123 17.95 -8.43 1.32
N ARG A 124 17.77 -8.25 0.00
CA ARG A 124 18.78 -8.65 -1.01
C ARG A 124 20.02 -7.75 -1.03
N GLY A 125 19.91 -6.46 -0.68
CA GLY A 125 21.06 -5.56 -0.59
C GLY A 125 21.96 -5.79 0.64
N ARG A 126 21.47 -6.48 1.67
CA ARG A 126 22.22 -6.75 2.90
C ARG A 126 23.15 -7.96 2.80
N SER A 127 22.89 -8.89 1.87
CA SER A 127 23.70 -10.11 1.68
C SER A 127 24.97 -9.92 0.85
N THR A 128 25.11 -8.81 0.12
CA THR A 128 26.29 -8.54 -0.73
C THR A 128 27.41 -7.81 0.00
N THR A 129 27.16 -7.29 1.21
CA THR A 129 28.16 -6.56 2.01
C THR A 129 28.87 -7.43 3.03
N SER A 130 28.46 -8.68 3.23
CA SER A 130 29.07 -9.59 4.22
C SER A 130 30.16 -10.51 3.67
N SER A 131 30.49 -10.46 2.38
CA SER A 131 31.52 -11.36 1.78
C SER A 131 32.84 -10.70 1.42
N THR A 132 33.06 -9.43 1.80
CA THR A 132 34.34 -8.75 1.59
C THR A 132 34.93 -8.37 2.94
N SER A 133 35.63 -9.32 3.55
CA SER A 133 36.78 -9.02 4.40
C SER A 133 37.79 -10.18 4.29
N PRO A 134 39.09 -9.86 4.20
CA PRO A 134 40.18 -10.71 3.69
C PRO A 134 40.56 -11.90 4.57
#